data_AF-A0A512DD14-F1
#
_entry.id   AF-A0A512DD14-F1
#
_cell.length_a   1.000
_cell.length_b   1.000
_cell.length_c   1.000
_cell.angle_alpha   90.00
_cell.angle_beta   90.00
_cell.angle_gamma   90.00
#
_symmetry.space_group_name_H-M   'P 1'
#
loop_
_entity.id
_entity.type
_entity.pdbx_description
1 polymer ?
#
loop_
_entity_poly.entity_id
_entity_poly.type
_entity_poly.pdbx_seq_one_letter_code
_entity_poly.pdbx_strand_id
1 'polypeptide(L)' 'MARQTRVTTVDDLDGSEGARTYALSWQSTTYEIDLSDAYRDELLRALEP' A
#
# COMPACT_ATOMS: atom_id res chain seq x y z
N MET A 1 -8.51 31.47 15.39
CA MET A 1 -8.60 30.00 15.32
C MET A 1 -7.27 29.46 14.83
N ALA A 2 -6.66 28.49 15.52
CA ALA A 2 -5.47 27.79 15.01
C ALA A 2 -5.89 26.59 14.16
N ARG A 3 -5.15 26.29 13.08
CA ARG A 3 -5.40 25.15 12.17
C ARG A 3 -4.10 24.36 12.01
N GLN A 4 -4.20 23.04 12.03
CA GLN A 4 -3.12 22.11 11.70
C GLN A 4 -3.54 21.26 10.49
N THR A 5 -2.61 21.05 9.56
CA THR A 5 -2.77 20.10 8.45
C THR A 5 -1.79 18.95 8.68
N ARG A 6 -2.27 17.71 8.59
CA ARG A 6 -1.45 16.50 8.63
C ARG A 6 -1.64 15.75 7.32
N VAL A 7 -0.54 15.31 6.73
CA VAL A 7 -0.52 14.46 5.54
C VAL A 7 0.09 13.13 5.97
N THR A 8 -0.58 12.03 5.65
CA THR A 8 -0.18 10.66 5.99
C THR A 8 -0.38 9.76 4.78
N THR A 9 0.57 8.86 4.55
CA THR A 9 0.39 7.71 3.64
C THR A 9 -0.17 6.56 4.46
N VAL A 10 -1.25 5.96 3.97
CA VAL A 10 -1.96 4.87 4.63
C VAL A 10 -2.02 3.67 3.73
N ASP A 11 -2.12 2.50 4.33
CA ASP A 11 -2.29 1.24 3.63
C ASP A 11 -3.65 1.19 2.91
N ASP A 12 -3.65 0.83 1.64
CA ASP A 12 -4.86 0.76 0.81
C ASP A 12 -5.80 -0.39 1.20
N LEU A 13 -5.33 -1.40 1.96
CA LEU A 13 -6.13 -2.54 2.40
C LEU A 13 -6.80 -2.30 3.75
N ASP A 14 -6.08 -1.73 4.72
CA ASP A 14 -6.57 -1.60 6.11
C ASP A 14 -6.61 -0.16 6.66
N GLY A 15 -6.02 0.81 5.95
CA GLY A 15 -5.98 2.22 6.35
C GLY A 15 -4.97 2.56 7.45
N SER A 16 -4.08 1.64 7.84
CA SER A 16 -3.02 1.89 8.82
C SER A 16 -1.97 2.87 8.28
N GLU A 17 -1.39 3.71 9.14
CA GLU A 17 -0.35 4.66 8.72
C GLU A 17 1.00 3.97 8.48
N GLY A 18 1.82 4.56 7.61
CA GLY A 18 3.21 4.12 7.40
C GLY A 18 3.40 3.14 6.24
N ALA A 19 2.44 3.11 5.31
CA ALA A 19 2.54 2.32 4.10
C ALA A 19 3.62 2.83 3.13
N ARG A 20 4.02 1.94 2.22
CA ARG A 20 4.95 2.19 1.13
C ARG A 20 4.30 1.79 -0.20
N THR A 21 4.60 2.53 -1.24
CA THR A 21 4.08 2.26 -2.59
C THR A 21 4.86 1.11 -3.23
N TYR A 22 4.12 0.11 -3.72
CA TYR A 22 4.65 -1.03 -4.46
C TYR A 22 4.00 -1.11 -5.84
N ALA A 23 4.79 -1.42 -6.86
CA ALA A 23 4.29 -1.70 -8.19
C ALA A 23 3.97 -3.19 -8.35
N LEU A 24 2.84 -3.50 -8.97
CA LEU A 24 2.48 -4.85 -9.39
C LEU A 24 1.86 -4.85 -10.78
N SER A 25 1.86 -6.01 -11.44
CA SER A 25 1.22 -6.19 -12.73
C SER A 25 0.27 -7.38 -12.71
N TRP A 26 -0.94 -7.17 -13.22
CA TRP A 26 -1.99 -8.18 -13.30
C TRP A 26 -2.75 -8.02 -14.61
N GLN A 27 -2.93 -9.12 -15.36
CA GLN A 27 -3.61 -9.14 -16.67
C GLN A 27 -3.16 -7.99 -17.61
N SER A 28 -1.85 -7.85 -17.77
CA SER A 28 -1.21 -6.83 -18.63
C SER A 28 -1.43 -5.37 -18.20
N THR A 29 -1.97 -5.12 -17.01
CA THR A 29 -2.09 -3.79 -16.43
C THR A 29 -1.13 -3.63 -15.26
N THR A 30 -0.46 -2.49 -15.18
CA THR A 30 0.40 -2.13 -14.05
C THR A 30 -0.35 -1.22 -13.09
N TYR A 31 -0.26 -1.53 -11.81
CA TYR A 31 -0.86 -0.80 -10.70
C TYR A 31 0.22 -0.39 -9.70
N GLU A 32 -0.08 0.65 -8.94
CA GLU A 32 0.62 0.98 -7.70
C GLU A 32 -0.36 0.78 -6.54
N ILE A 33 0.15 0.27 -5.42
CA ILE A 33 -0.62 0.06 -4.19
C ILE A 33 0.25 0.44 -2.99
N ASP A 34 -0.33 1.19 -2.06
CA ASP A 34 0.31 1.53 -0.79
C ASP A 34 0.03 0.41 0.23
N LEU A 35 1.08 -0.28 0.68
CA LEU A 35 0.97 -1.36 1.65
C LEU A 35 1.98 -1.21 2.79
N SER A 36 1.60 -1.71 3.96
CA SER A 36 2.50 -2.09 5.03
C SER A 36 3.34 -3.29 4.61
N ASP A 37 4.46 -3.48 5.31
CA ASP A 37 5.40 -4.56 5.02
C ASP A 37 4.76 -5.94 5.17
N ALA A 38 3.85 -6.08 6.15
CA ALA A 38 3.11 -7.31 6.39
C ALA A 38 2.20 -7.67 5.20
N TYR A 39 1.36 -6.74 4.74
CA TYR A 39 0.48 -7.00 3.61
C TYR A 39 1.24 -7.12 2.28
N ARG A 40 2.37 -6.42 2.13
CA ARG A 40 3.28 -6.65 1.00
C ARG A 40 3.81 -8.07 0.99
N ASP A 41 4.22 -8.61 2.13
CA ASP A 41 4.74 -9.98 2.22
C ASP A 41 3.64 -11.02 1.98
N GLU A 42 2.42 -10.78 2.43
CA GLU A 42 1.24 -11.59 2.10
C GLU A 42 0.93 -11.57 0.60
N LEU A 43 0.97 -10.39 -0.04
CA LEU A 43 0.79 -10.26 -1.48
C LEU A 43 1.84 -11.07 -2.25
N LEU A 44 3.11 -10.95 -1.87
CA LEU A 44 4.17 -11.70 -2.54
C LEU A 44 3.99 -13.22 -2.37
N ARG A 45 3.60 -13.68 -1.18
CA ARG A 45 3.30 -15.09 -0.93
C ARG A 45 2.13 -15.59 -1.77
N ALA A 46 1.09 -14.77 -1.94
CA ALA A 46 -0.06 -15.11 -2.78
C ALA A 46 0.26 -15.17 -4.28
N LEU A 47 1.36 -14.54 -4.71
CA LEU A 47 1.86 -14.53 -6.08
C LEU A 47 2.96 -15.58 -6.33
N GLU A 48 3.33 -16.38 -5.32
CA GLU A 48 4.24 -17.51 -5.52
C GLU A 48 3.61 -18.53 -6.50
N PRO A 49 4.40 -19.13 -7.42
CA PRO A 49 3.89 -20.08 -8.42
C PRO A 49 3.28 -21.36 -7.86
#